data_AF-E0VD52-F1
#
_entry.id   AF-E0VD52-F1
#
_cell.length_a   1.000
_cell.length_b   1.000
_cell.length_c   1.000
_cell.angle_alpha   90.00
_cell.angle_beta   90.00
_cell.angle_gamma   90.00
#
_symmetry.space_group_name_H-M   'P 1'
#
loop_
_entity.id
_entity.type
_entity.pdbx_description
1 polymer ?
#
loop_
_entity_poly.entity_id
_entity_poly.type
_entity_poly.pdbx_seq_one_letter_code
_entity_poly.pdbx_strand_id
1 'polypeptide(L)'
;MSEVKFEVRTTEEKGRGLFATCFLKEGDVIFEEIPIVSCQFAWNEDYGYQACELCLRPLETALENVKRLTLNEFTEIPYPELCSVKKETQISCIGCGVKYCCMECLQIAWNKYHRTLCLQKLHRDNTHPLEQLKEAWK
;
A
#
# COMPACT_ATOMS: atom_id res chain seq x y z
N MET A 1 -9.40 23.38 7.57
CA MET A 1 -8.30 22.68 8.28
C MET A 1 -8.91 22.00 9.47
N SER A 2 -8.73 20.68 9.61
CA SER A 2 -9.21 19.95 10.78
C SER A 2 -8.55 20.49 12.04
N GLU A 3 -9.32 20.59 13.13
CA GLU A 3 -8.78 20.96 14.44
C GLU A 3 -7.72 19.95 14.87
N VAL A 4 -6.55 20.44 15.28
CA VAL A 4 -5.45 19.59 15.74
C VAL A 4 -5.77 19.11 17.16
N LYS A 5 -6.02 17.81 17.32
CA LYS A 5 -6.42 17.19 18.59
C LYS A 5 -5.24 16.73 19.47
N PHE A 6 -4.02 17.00 19.04
CA PHE A 6 -2.81 16.55 19.74
C PHE A 6 -1.68 17.56 19.65
N GLU A 7 -0.71 17.44 20.55
CA GLU A 7 0.56 18.15 20.47
C GLU A 7 1.73 17.22 20.70
N VAL A 8 2.92 17.60 20.23
CA VAL A 8 4.15 16.84 20.46
C VAL A 8 4.84 17.37 21.71
N ARG A 9 5.07 16.50 22.70
CA ARG A 9 5.88 16.83 23.89
C ARG A 9 7.06 15.87 24.01
N THR A 10 8.13 16.31 24.66
CA THR A 10 9.28 15.45 25.01
C THR A 10 9.19 15.10 26.49
N THR A 11 9.30 13.83 26.82
CA THR A 11 9.39 13.32 28.20
C THR A 11 10.77 12.75 28.47
N GLU A 12 11.17 12.74 29.74
CA GLU A 12 12.48 12.22 30.16
C GLU A 12 12.60 10.70 29.91
N GLU A 13 11.52 9.94 30.14
CA GLU A 13 11.56 8.48 30.05
C GLU A 13 11.36 7.93 28.63
N LYS A 14 10.57 8.61 27.78
CA LYS A 14 10.12 8.07 26.48
C LYS A 14 10.47 8.95 25.28
N GLY A 15 11.12 10.10 25.49
CA GLY A 15 11.42 11.03 24.41
C GLY A 15 10.15 11.69 23.85
N ARG A 16 10.06 11.84 22.52
CA ARG A 16 8.94 12.54 21.87
C ARG A 16 7.69 11.67 21.79
N GLY A 17 6.55 12.22 22.20
CA GLY A 17 5.24 11.58 22.10
C GLY A 17 4.13 12.55 21.71
N LEU A 18 2.98 12.00 21.31
CA LEU A 18 1.76 12.76 21.04
C LEU A 18 0.88 12.79 22.30
N PHE A 19 0.38 13.97 22.65
CA PHE A 19 -0.48 14.20 23.82
C PHE A 19 -1.77 14.85 23.37
N ALA A 20 -2.92 14.34 23.84
CA ALA A 20 -4.21 14.92 23.49
C ALA A 20 -4.36 16.36 24.04
N THR A 21 -4.87 17.26 23.22
CA THR A 21 -5.17 18.66 23.58
C THR A 21 -6.64 18.86 23.95
N CYS A 22 -7.47 17.84 23.76
CA CYS A 22 -8.89 17.82 24.06
C CYS A 22 -9.33 16.43 24.55
N PHE A 23 -10.58 16.32 25.00
CA PHE A 23 -11.17 15.04 25.36
C PHE A 23 -11.45 14.20 24.10
N LEU A 24 -10.97 12.96 24.08
CA LEU A 24 -11.16 12.01 22.99
C LEU A 24 -12.13 10.92 23.41
N LYS A 25 -13.07 10.58 22.52
CA LYS A 25 -14.02 9.48 22.68
C LYS A 25 -13.58 8.27 21.86
N GLU A 26 -14.08 7.10 22.25
CA GLU A 26 -13.91 5.89 21.45
C GLU A 26 -14.47 6.11 20.03
N GLY A 27 -13.69 5.73 19.02
CA GLY A 27 -13.99 5.96 17.62
C GLY A 27 -13.54 7.32 17.06
N ASP A 28 -12.99 8.22 17.88
CA ASP A 28 -12.47 9.48 17.39
C ASP A 28 -11.23 9.29 16.51
N VAL A 29 -11.27 9.84 15.30
CA VAL A 29 -10.07 10.03 14.49
C VAL A 29 -9.26 11.18 15.10
N ILE A 30 -8.03 10.87 15.54
CA ILE A 30 -7.08 11.84 16.10
C ILE A 30 -6.36 12.58 14.98
N PHE A 31 -5.80 11.83 14.03
CA PHE A 31 -5.21 12.35 12.79
C PHE A 31 -5.15 11.25 11.73
N GLU A 32 -4.97 11.66 10.47
CA GLU A 32 -4.74 10.77 9.34
C GLU A 32 -3.47 11.23 8.63
N GLU A 33 -2.72 10.28 8.08
CA GLU A 33 -1.55 10.58 7.28
C GLU A 33 -1.43 9.64 6.08
N ILE A 34 -0.74 10.12 5.05
CA ILE A 34 -0.37 9.32 3.89
C ILE A 34 1.11 8.93 4.07
N PRO A 35 1.48 7.65 3.85
CA PRO A 35 2.84 7.19 4.03
C PRO A 35 3.84 8.06 3.25
N ILE A 36 5.03 8.24 3.82
CA ILE A 36 6.15 8.90 3.13
C ILE A 36 6.62 8.03 1.98
N VAL A 37 6.82 6.74 2.27
CA VAL A 37 7.11 5.66 1.32
C VAL A 37 6.24 4.47 1.70
N SER A 38 5.76 3.74 0.71
CA SER A 38 5.06 2.47 0.88
C SER A 38 5.66 1.45 -0.08
N CYS A 39 5.74 0.20 0.35
CA CYS A 39 6.15 -0.94 -0.47
C CYS A 39 5.45 -2.19 0.03
N GLN A 40 5.05 -3.06 -0.89
CA GLN A 40 4.53 -4.38 -0.52
C GLN A 40 5.62 -5.24 0.12
N PHE A 41 5.24 -6.10 1.06
CA PHE A 41 6.15 -7.11 1.60
C PHE A 41 6.64 -8.05 0.49
N ALA A 42 7.97 -8.18 0.35
CA ALA A 42 8.62 -8.86 -0.78
C ALA A 42 8.08 -10.27 -1.04
N TRP A 43 7.93 -11.07 0.01
CA TRP A 43 7.40 -12.45 -0.12
C TRP A 43 5.97 -12.48 -0.66
N ASN A 44 5.10 -11.54 -0.25
CA ASN A 44 3.73 -11.48 -0.78
C ASN A 44 3.74 -11.22 -2.29
N GLU A 45 4.64 -10.33 -2.75
CA GLU A 45 4.80 -10.04 -4.18
C GLU A 45 5.28 -11.29 -4.94
N ASP A 46 6.24 -12.05 -4.39
CA ASP A 46 6.71 -13.29 -5.01
C ASP A 46 5.64 -14.38 -5.08
N TYR A 47 4.75 -14.45 -4.08
CA TYR A 47 3.56 -15.31 -4.08
C TYR A 47 2.42 -14.76 -4.95
N GLY A 48 2.67 -13.69 -5.71
CA GLY A 48 1.74 -13.12 -6.70
C GLY A 48 0.59 -12.32 -6.10
N TYR A 49 0.64 -11.96 -4.81
CA TYR A 49 -0.36 -11.04 -4.23
C TYR A 49 -0.25 -9.68 -4.91
N GLN A 50 -1.38 -9.16 -5.40
CA GLN A 50 -1.43 -7.87 -6.07
C GLN A 50 -1.98 -6.81 -5.11
N ALA A 51 -1.18 -5.80 -4.79
CA ALA A 51 -1.60 -4.67 -3.97
C ALA A 51 -1.28 -3.32 -4.64
N CYS A 52 -2.03 -2.29 -4.28
CA CYS A 52 -1.72 -0.92 -4.66
C CYS A 52 -0.43 -0.47 -3.97
N GLU A 53 0.55 0.05 -4.71
CA GLU A 53 1.85 0.41 -4.13
C GLU A 53 1.76 1.53 -3.07
N LEU A 54 0.75 2.40 -3.15
CA LEU A 54 0.55 3.49 -2.18
C LEU A 54 -0.22 3.06 -0.94
N CYS A 55 -1.42 2.49 -1.13
CA CYS A 55 -2.38 2.28 -0.04
C CYS A 55 -2.49 0.81 0.40
N LEU A 56 -1.74 -0.08 -0.25
CA LEU A 56 -1.67 -1.52 0.02
C LEU A 56 -3.01 -2.26 -0.07
N ARG A 57 -4.07 -1.61 -0.58
CA ARG A 57 -5.35 -2.27 -0.85
C ARG A 57 -5.17 -3.39 -1.88
N PRO A 58 -5.87 -4.52 -1.73
CA PRO A 58 -5.84 -5.60 -2.71
C PRO A 58 -6.26 -5.09 -4.09
N LEU A 59 -5.58 -5.57 -5.12
CA LEU A 59 -5.94 -5.36 -6.53
C LEU A 59 -6.56 -6.62 -7.15
N GLU A 60 -6.53 -7.74 -6.45
CA GLU A 60 -7.27 -8.95 -6.76
C GLU A 60 -8.59 -8.99 -5.98
N THR A 61 -9.65 -9.47 -6.62
CA THR A 61 -10.93 -9.73 -5.96
C THR A 61 -10.75 -10.82 -4.91
N ALA A 62 -11.69 -10.92 -3.97
CA ALA A 62 -11.67 -11.99 -2.96
C ALA A 62 -11.69 -13.39 -3.62
N LEU A 63 -12.40 -13.55 -4.74
CA LEU A 63 -12.41 -14.81 -5.49
C LEU A 63 -11.05 -15.11 -6.13
N GLU A 64 -10.42 -14.13 -6.79
CA GLU A 64 -9.08 -14.29 -7.37
C GLU A 64 -8.04 -14.62 -6.29
N ASN A 65 -8.12 -13.97 -5.12
CA ASN A 65 -7.26 -14.24 -3.97
C ASN A 65 -7.39 -15.70 -3.50
N VAL A 66 -8.63 -16.20 -3.31
CA VAL A 66 -8.88 -17.58 -2.91
C VAL A 66 -8.36 -18.56 -3.96
N LYS A 67 -8.61 -18.32 -5.25
CA LYS A 67 -8.06 -19.15 -6.34
C LYS A 67 -6.54 -19.23 -6.28
N ARG A 68 -5.87 -18.08 -6.14
CA ARG A 68 -4.40 -18.00 -6.07
C ARG A 68 -3.84 -18.77 -4.87
N LEU A 69 -4.44 -18.62 -3.69
CA LEU A 69 -3.95 -19.23 -2.46
C LEU A 69 -4.22 -20.74 -2.39
N THR A 70 -5.33 -21.20 -2.96
CA THR A 70 -5.76 -22.61 -2.87
C THR A 70 -5.35 -23.45 -4.08
N LEU A 71 -4.95 -22.80 -5.18
CA LEU A 71 -4.70 -23.43 -6.47
C LEU A 71 -5.90 -24.24 -7.00
N ASN A 72 -7.12 -23.85 -6.61
CA ASN A 72 -8.36 -24.50 -7.00
C ASN A 72 -9.27 -23.54 -7.79
N GLU A 73 -10.03 -24.09 -8.72
CA GLU A 73 -10.96 -23.33 -9.56
C GLU A 73 -12.31 -23.09 -8.87
N PHE A 74 -12.31 -22.21 -7.88
CA PHE A 74 -13.55 -21.74 -7.25
C PHE A 74 -14.37 -20.91 -8.24
N THR A 75 -15.67 -21.17 -8.32
CA THR A 75 -16.59 -20.34 -9.14
C THR A 75 -17.31 -19.28 -8.31
N GLU A 76 -17.39 -19.48 -7.00
CA GLU A 76 -18.12 -18.62 -6.08
C GLU A 76 -17.47 -18.61 -4.69
N ILE A 77 -17.69 -17.53 -3.96
CA ILE A 77 -17.29 -17.36 -2.56
C ILE A 77 -18.48 -16.83 -1.76
N PRO A 78 -18.51 -17.04 -0.43
CA PRO A 78 -19.47 -16.37 0.42
C PRO A 78 -19.33 -14.84 0.34
N TYR A 79 -20.46 -14.13 0.34
CA TYR A 79 -20.55 -12.67 0.39
C TYR A 79 -19.74 -11.91 -0.68
N PRO A 80 -19.90 -12.24 -1.98
CA PRO A 80 -19.14 -11.59 -3.06
C PRO A 80 -19.40 -10.08 -3.14
N GLU A 81 -20.57 -9.62 -2.67
CA GLU A 81 -20.97 -8.21 -2.61
C GLU A 81 -20.11 -7.35 -1.68
N LEU A 82 -19.37 -7.98 -0.75
CA LEU A 82 -18.45 -7.27 0.15
C LEU A 82 -17.09 -6.96 -0.51
N CYS A 83 -16.84 -7.47 -1.72
CA CYS A 83 -15.60 -7.18 -2.44
C CYS A 83 -15.57 -5.70 -2.89
N SER A 84 -14.63 -4.93 -2.34
CA SER A 84 -14.47 -3.50 -2.64
C SER A 84 -13.53 -3.19 -3.81
N VAL A 85 -12.98 -4.22 -4.45
CA VAL A 85 -11.99 -4.08 -5.52
C VAL A 85 -12.67 -3.61 -6.81
N LYS A 86 -12.22 -2.48 -7.34
CA LYS A 86 -12.66 -1.90 -8.61
C LYS A 86 -11.57 -2.11 -9.64
N LYS A 87 -11.74 -3.10 -10.53
CA LYS A 87 -10.74 -3.45 -11.56
C LYS A 87 -10.63 -2.37 -12.62
N GLU A 88 -11.75 -1.74 -12.94
CA GLU A 88 -11.92 -0.70 -13.96
C GLU A 88 -11.15 0.59 -13.64
N THR A 89 -10.81 0.85 -12.37
CA THR A 89 -10.03 2.02 -11.97
C THR A 89 -8.54 1.75 -11.86
N GLN A 90 -8.12 0.47 -11.92
CA GLN A 90 -6.72 0.11 -11.71
C GLN A 90 -5.86 0.65 -12.85
N ILE A 91 -4.68 1.15 -12.48
CA ILE A 91 -3.74 1.72 -13.42
C ILE A 91 -2.33 1.24 -13.08
N SER A 92 -1.48 1.14 -14.09
CA SER A 92 -0.07 0.80 -13.92
C SER A 92 0.81 1.97 -14.34
N CYS A 93 1.96 2.12 -13.69
CA CYS A 93 2.98 3.05 -14.17
C CYS A 93 3.45 2.61 -15.56
N ILE A 94 3.39 3.52 -16.55
CA ILE A 94 3.80 3.24 -17.93
C ILE A 94 5.29 2.88 -18.02
N GLY A 95 6.11 3.43 -17.12
CA GLY A 95 7.55 3.18 -17.11
C GLY A 95 7.96 1.80 -16.57
N CYS A 96 7.34 1.34 -15.47
CA CYS A 96 7.81 0.14 -14.75
C CYS A 96 6.73 -0.91 -14.45
N GLY A 97 5.47 -0.67 -14.81
CA GLY A 97 4.39 -1.64 -14.64
C GLY A 97 3.83 -1.78 -13.22
N VAL A 98 4.40 -1.08 -12.22
CA VAL A 98 3.88 -1.08 -10.84
C VAL A 98 2.41 -0.64 -10.82
N LYS A 99 1.58 -1.37 -10.08
CA LYS A 99 0.11 -1.21 -10.10
C LYS A 99 -0.40 -0.32 -8.96
N TYR A 100 -1.49 0.37 -9.25
CA TYR A 100 -2.22 1.25 -8.33
C TYR A 100 -3.72 1.00 -8.48
N CYS A 101 -4.47 1.19 -7.39
CA CYS A 101 -5.93 1.03 -7.44
C CYS A 101 -6.64 2.14 -8.22
N CYS A 102 -5.99 3.30 -8.39
CA CYS A 102 -6.52 4.45 -9.12
C CYS A 102 -5.41 5.45 -9.50
N MET A 103 -5.76 6.43 -10.34
CA MET A 103 -4.84 7.50 -10.78
C MET A 103 -4.35 8.36 -9.62
N GLU A 104 -5.20 8.64 -8.64
CA GLU A 104 -4.85 9.45 -7.48
C GLU A 104 -3.73 8.79 -6.66
N CYS A 105 -3.80 7.47 -6.46
CA CYS A 105 -2.74 6.73 -5.77
C CYS A 105 -1.43 6.76 -6.55
N LEU A 106 -1.48 6.63 -7.88
CA LEU A 106 -0.30 6.75 -8.73
C LEU A 106 0.32 8.14 -8.59
N GLN A 107 -0.47 9.21 -8.69
CA GLN A 107 0.03 10.58 -8.62
C GLN A 107 0.64 10.92 -7.25
N ILE A 108 -0.01 10.51 -6.16
CA ILE A 108 0.52 10.72 -4.81
C ILE A 108 1.84 9.96 -4.64
N ALA A 109 1.90 8.68 -5.04
CA ALA A 109 3.13 7.91 -4.98
C ALA A 109 4.23 8.51 -5.86
N TRP A 110 3.91 8.92 -7.09
CA TRP A 110 4.82 9.57 -8.03
C TRP A 110 5.48 10.80 -7.42
N ASN A 111 4.69 11.67 -6.83
CA ASN A 111 5.16 12.93 -6.25
C ASN A 111 5.97 12.72 -4.96
N LYS A 112 5.68 11.66 -4.20
CA LYS A 112 6.37 11.37 -2.93
C LYS A 112 7.66 10.58 -3.10
N TYR A 113 7.62 9.43 -3.78
CA TYR A 113 8.74 8.49 -3.78
C TYR A 113 8.93 7.71 -5.09
N HIS A 114 7.85 7.38 -5.81
CA HIS A 114 7.93 6.46 -6.93
C HIS A 114 8.77 6.99 -8.09
N ARG A 115 8.72 8.31 -8.39
CA ARG A 115 9.56 8.89 -9.46
C ARG A 115 11.07 8.68 -9.23
N THR A 116 11.49 8.57 -7.97
CA THR A 116 12.89 8.31 -7.58
C THR A 116 13.24 6.83 -7.74
N LEU A 117 12.28 5.93 -7.51
CA LEU A 117 12.46 4.48 -7.59
C LEU A 117 12.20 3.90 -8.99
N CYS A 118 11.48 4.63 -9.84
CA CYS A 118 11.07 4.16 -11.16
C CYS A 118 12.24 4.25 -12.15
N LEU A 119 12.80 3.09 -12.49
CA LEU A 119 13.89 2.98 -13.46
C LEU A 119 13.40 2.88 -14.91
N GLN A 120 12.11 3.10 -15.16
CA GLN A 120 11.47 3.03 -16.49
C GLN A 120 11.77 1.73 -17.24
N LYS A 121 11.95 0.65 -16.48
CA LYS A 121 12.09 -0.71 -17.00
C LYS A 121 10.85 -1.49 -16.65
N LEU A 122 10.06 -1.85 -17.66
CA LEU A 122 8.86 -2.67 -17.50
C LEU A 122 9.19 -4.08 -17.02
N HIS A 123 10.31 -4.63 -17.50
CA HIS A 123 10.84 -5.90 -17.05
C HIS A 123 12.00 -5.67 -16.09
N ARG A 124 11.89 -6.23 -14.89
CA ARG A 124 12.96 -6.27 -13.91
C ARG A 124 13.72 -7.58 -14.12
N ASP A 125 14.98 -7.47 -14.54
CA ASP A 125 15.91 -8.58 -14.60
C ASP A 125 16.79 -8.58 -13.33
N ASN A 126 17.69 -9.55 -13.23
CA ASN A 126 18.63 -9.65 -12.09
C ASN A 126 19.61 -8.47 -12.01
N THR A 127 19.65 -7.59 -13.02
CA THR A 127 20.45 -6.35 -12.99
C THR A 127 19.68 -5.17 -12.41
N HIS A 128 18.38 -5.31 -12.16
CA HIS A 128 17.54 -4.26 -11.61
C HIS A 128 17.91 -4.02 -10.12
N PRO A 129 18.34 -2.80 -9.74
CA PRO A 129 18.78 -2.48 -8.38
C PRO A 129 17.79 -2.87 -7.27
N LEU A 130 16.48 -2.68 -7.50
CA LEU A 130 15.46 -3.08 -6.52
C LEU A 130 15.33 -4.60 -6.39
N GLU A 131 15.59 -5.36 -7.44
CA GLU A 131 15.57 -6.83 -7.35
C GLU A 131 16.81 -7.33 -6.62
N GLN A 132 17.98 -6.74 -6.87
CA GLN A 132 19.20 -7.06 -6.10
C GLN A 132 19.03 -6.73 -4.61
N LEU A 133 18.40 -5.59 -4.30
CA LEU A 133 18.08 -5.23 -2.92
C LEU A 133 17.09 -6.23 -2.32
N LYS A 134 16.04 -6.58 -3.05
CA LYS A 134 15.03 -7.54 -2.61
C LYS A 134 15.67 -8.90 -2.30
N GLU A 135 16.52 -9.42 -3.17
CA GLU A 135 17.22 -10.70 -2.95
C GLU A 135 18.23 -10.65 -1.79
N ALA A 136 18.91 -9.52 -1.58
CA ALA A 136 19.85 -9.39 -0.47
C ALA A 136 19.18 -9.28 0.92
N TRP A 137 17.88 -8.96 0.97
CA TRP A 137 17.13 -8.70 2.20
C TRP A 137 16.01 -9.73 2.46
N LYS A 138 15.79 -10.66 1.53
CA LYS A 138 14.99 -11.87 1.76
C LYS A 138 15.76 -12.89 2.58
#